data_AF-A0A975B6K5-F1
#
_entry.id   AF-A0A975B6K5-F1
#
_cell.length_a   1.000
_cell.length_b   1.000
_cell.length_c   1.000
_cell.angle_alpha   90.00
_cell.angle_beta   90.00
_cell.angle_gamma   90.00
#
_symmetry.space_group_name_H-M   'P 1'
#
loop_
_entity.id
_entity.type
_entity.pdbx_description
1 polymer ?
#
loop_
_entity_poly.entity_id
_entity_poly.type
_entity_poly.pdbx_seq_one_letter_code
_entity_poly.pdbx_strand_id
1 'polypeptide(L)' 'MVSGELLFDLYCQHVDEKSKEKGLSQEETQRIKQVFKNAMANSFMDERQIYLKLTGQEVV' A
#
# COMPACT_ATOMS: atom_id res chain seq x y z
N MET A 1 8.29 21.82 -3.19
CA MET A 1 7.59 20.60 -3.65
C MET A 1 7.88 19.52 -2.61
N VAL A 2 6.95 19.32 -1.66
CA VAL A 2 7.09 18.40 -0.52
C VAL A 2 5.70 17.85 -0.21
N SER A 3 5.09 17.11 -1.14
CA SER A 3 3.72 16.61 -0.94
C SER A 3 3.56 15.12 -1.18
N GLY A 4 4.15 14.55 -2.24
CA GLY A 4 4.00 13.11 -2.52
C GLY A 4 4.85 12.20 -1.61
N GLU A 5 6.13 12.51 -1.46
CA GLU A 5 7.08 11.67 -0.70
C GLU A 5 6.78 11.68 0.80
N LEU A 6 6.50 12.85 1.37
CA LEU A 6 6.16 12.97 2.80
C LEU A 6 4.87 12.20 3.15
N LEU A 7 3.84 12.28 2.29
CA LEU A 7 2.60 11.53 2.52
C LEU A 7 2.83 10.02 2.42
N PHE A 8 3.71 9.59 1.51
CA PHE A 8 4.09 8.19 1.39
C PHE A 8 4.87 7.69 2.61
N ASP A 9 5.80 8.49 3.15
CA ASP A 9 6.57 8.15 4.33
C ASP A 9 5.69 8.04 5.59
N LEU A 10 4.78 9.01 5.79
CA LEU A 10 3.79 8.97 6.88
C LEU A 10 2.88 7.74 6.76
N TYR A 11 2.42 7.42 5.55
CA TYR A 11 1.65 6.21 5.28
C TYR A 11 2.45 4.96 5.62
N CYS A 12 3.72 4.88 5.22
CA CYS A 12 4.58 3.73 5.50
C CYS A 12 4.77 3.51 6.99
N GLN A 13 4.98 4.58 7.76
CA GLN A 13 5.07 4.51 9.23
C GLN A 13 3.77 3.99 9.84
N HIS A 14 2.62 4.54 9.41
CA HIS A 14 1.32 4.11 9.91
C HIS A 14 1.02 2.64 9.61
N VAL A 15 1.37 2.17 8.40
CA VAL A 15 1.24 0.76 8.03
C VAL A 15 2.13 -0.13 8.88
N ASP A 16 3.37 0.27 9.18
CA ASP A 16 4.24 -0.52 10.07
C ASP A 16 3.69 -0.66 11.49
N GLU A 17 3.13 0.43 12.03
CA GLU A 17 2.49 0.42 13.35
C GLU A 17 1.27 -0.51 13.35
N LYS A 18 0.39 -0.36 12.36
CA LYS A 18 -0.83 -1.20 12.23
C LYS A 18 -0.51 -2.66 11.95
N SER A 19 0.50 -2.94 11.14
CA SER A 19 0.95 -4.30 10.87
C SER A 19 1.43 -5.01 12.12
N LYS A 20 2.19 -4.31 12.98
CA LYS A 20 2.61 -4.85 14.28
C LYS A 20 1.42 -5.09 15.21
N GLU A 21 0.48 -4.14 15.29
CA GLU A 21 -0.74 -4.29 16.09
C GLU A 21 -1.60 -5.49 15.64
N LYS A 22 -1.65 -5.77 14.34
CA LYS A 22 -2.49 -6.81 13.73
C LYS A 22 -1.78 -8.15 13.55
N GLY A 23 -0.48 -8.23 13.84
CA GLY A 23 0.32 -9.44 13.64
C GLY A 23 0.50 -9.79 12.16
N LEU A 24 0.48 -8.80 11.26
CA LEU A 24 0.74 -9.03 9.84
C LEU A 24 2.21 -9.45 9.64
N SER A 25 2.43 -10.35 8.69
CA SER A 25 3.77 -10.72 8.26
C SER A 25 4.47 -9.54 7.58
N GLN A 26 5.80 -9.63 7.50
CA GLN A 26 6.60 -8.67 6.76
C GLN A 26 6.21 -8.64 5.28
N GLU A 27 5.88 -9.78 4.69
CA GLU A 27 5.47 -9.88 3.28
C GLU A 27 4.15 -9.14 3.02
N GLU A 28 3.13 -9.36 3.86
CA GLU A 28 1.83 -8.68 3.76
C GLU A 28 1.99 -7.15 3.92
N THR A 29 2.83 -6.75 4.88
CA THR A 29 3.14 -5.33 5.13
C THR A 29 3.79 -4.67 3.92
N GLN A 30 4.77 -5.34 3.30
CA GLN A 30 5.42 -4.84 2.09
C GLN A 30 4.46 -4.78 0.90
N ARG A 31 3.56 -5.76 0.78
CA ARG A 31 2.53 -5.78 -0.27
C ARG A 31 1.61 -4.57 -0.16
N ILE A 32 1.11 -4.27 1.03
CA ILE A 32 0.26 -3.09 1.29
C ILE A 32 0.98 -1.79 0.88
N LYS A 33 2.25 -1.64 1.27
CA LYS A 33 3.06 -0.48 0.92
C LYS A 33 3.27 -0.32 -0.58
N GLN A 34 3.60 -1.41 -1.28
CA GLN A 34 3.79 -1.36 -2.74
C GLN A 34 2.50 -1.05 -3.50
N VAL A 35 1.38 -1.67 -3.13
CA VAL A 35 0.11 -1.42 -3.82
C VAL A 35 -0.29 0.04 -3.68
N PHE A 36 -0.13 0.62 -2.49
CA PHE A 36 -0.46 2.02 -2.26
C PHE A 36 0.49 2.98 -2.99
N LYS A 37 1.80 2.64 -3.04
CA LYS A 37 2.78 3.40 -3.85
C LYS A 37 2.37 3.42 -5.33
N ASN A 38 1.95 2.28 -5.85
CA ASN A 38 1.51 2.14 -7.24
C ASN A 38 0.19 2.89 -7.50
N ALA A 39 -0.75 2.86 -6.56
CA ALA A 39 -2.01 3.60 -6.66
C ALA A 39 -1.76 5.12 -6.66
N MET A 40 -0.87 5.61 -5.80
CA MET A 40 -0.49 7.03 -5.78
C MET A 40 0.21 7.47 -7.07
N ALA A 41 0.97 6.58 -7.71
CA ALA A 41 1.66 6.86 -8.97
C ALA A 41 0.76 6.73 -10.20
N ASN A 42 -0.40 6.07 -10.09
CA ASN A 42 -1.30 5.79 -11.20
C ASN A 42 -2.70 6.35 -10.94
N SER A 43 -2.98 7.52 -11.52
CA SER A 43 -4.26 8.21 -11.43
C SER A 43 -5.47 7.44 -11.99
N PHE A 44 -5.24 6.36 -12.73
CA PHE A 44 -6.30 5.52 -13.33
C PHE A 44 -6.54 4.23 -12.54
N MET A 45 -5.80 4.00 -11.45
CA MET A 45 -5.97 2.81 -10.65
C MET A 45 -7.27 2.91 -9.85
N ASP A 46 -8.20 2.00 -10.12
CA ASP A 46 -9.48 1.96 -9.42
C ASP A 46 -9.41 1.14 -8.12
N GLU A 47 -10.41 1.33 -7.26
CA GLU A 47 -10.51 0.64 -5.97
C GLU A 47 -10.50 -0.89 -6.12
N ARG A 48 -11.13 -1.43 -7.17
CA ARG A 48 -11.19 -2.88 -7.42
C ARG A 48 -9.81 -3.43 -7.72
N GLN A 49 -9.03 -2.74 -8.56
CA GLN A 49 -7.65 -3.10 -8.87
C GLN A 49 -6.76 -3.05 -7.62
N ILE A 50 -6.96 -2.06 -6.75
CA ILE A 50 -6.24 -1.98 -5.46
C ILE A 50 -6.54 -3.20 -4.60
N TYR A 51 -7.82 -3.55 -4.42
CA TYR A 51 -8.22 -4.71 -3.62
C TYR A 51 -7.63 -6.02 -4.15
N LEU A 52 -7.68 -6.24 -5.45
CA LEU A 52 -7.13 -7.44 -6.10
C LEU A 52 -5.62 -7.58 -5.85
N LYS A 53 -4.87 -6.48 -5.95
CA LYS A 53 -3.43 -6.51 -5.65
C LYS A 53 -3.13 -6.71 -4.17
N LEU A 54 -3.97 -6.20 -3.27
CA LEU A 54 -3.83 -6.42 -1.82
C LEU A 54 -4.07 -7.89 -1.46
N THR A 55 -5.08 -8.53 -2.05
CA THR A 55 -5.43 -9.93 -1.78
C THR A 55 -4.53 -10.94 -2.48
N GLY A 56 -3.60 -10.48 -3.33
CA GLY A 56 -2.75 -11.36 -4.14
C GLY A 56 -3.52 -12.12 -5.22
N GLN A 57 -4.76 -11.71 -5.51
CA GLN A 57 -5.52 -12.19 -6.65
C GLN A 57 -5.08 -11.35 -7.86
N GLU A 58 -3.95 -11.72 -8.46
CA GLU A 58 -3.53 -11.15 -9.74
C GLU A 58 -4.65 -11.35 -10.77
N VAL A 59 -5.18 -10.26 -11.31
CA VAL A 59 -5.96 -10.29 -12.55
C VAL A 59 -4.96 -10.12 -13.67
N VAL A 60 -4.74 -11.21 -14.40
CA VAL A 60 -4.12 -11.25 -15.73
C VAL A 60 -4.87 -10.32 -16.68
#